data_AF-A0A940B7A3-F1
#
_entry.id   AF-A0A940B7A3-F1
#
_cell.length_a   1.000
_cell.length_b   1.000
_cell.length_c   1.000
_cell.angle_alpha   90.00
_cell.angle_beta   90.00
_cell.angle_gamma   90.00
#
_symmetry.space_group_name_H-M   'P 1'
#
loop_
_entity.id
_entity.type
_entity.pdbx_description
1 polymer ?
#
loop_
_entity_poly.entity_id
_entity_poly.type
_entity_poly.pdbx_seq_one_letter_code
_entity_poly.pdbx_strand_id
1 'polypeptide(L)'
;MKRIPHTFTIVFALIVLAAVMTWVIPAGEFSRHTVDGREVVVNDSFHRVDAAPQTWQVFSALYNGFCDKADIVIFILMVGGAFWILNNSHAIDVGVMAFLRRVQRLSRFKLIKKLGVENIIITLVML
;
A
#
# COMPACT_ATOMS: atom_id res chain seq x y z
N MET A 1 -14.36 -26.81 -5.85
CA MET A 1 -13.73 -25.48 -6.04
C MET A 1 -13.20 -25.01 -4.69
N LYS A 2 -11.88 -24.96 -4.48
CA LYS A 2 -11.31 -24.41 -3.24
C LYS A 2 -11.52 -22.90 -3.24
N ARG A 3 -12.31 -22.36 -2.30
CA ARG A 3 -12.43 -20.92 -2.11
C ARG A 3 -11.13 -20.42 -1.48
N ILE A 4 -10.54 -19.39 -2.09
CA ILE A 4 -9.41 -18.69 -1.49
C ILE A 4 -9.90 -18.10 -0.15
N PRO A 5 -9.17 -18.33 0.96
CA PRO A 5 -9.57 -17.79 2.25
C PRO A 5 -9.57 -16.26 2.23
N HIS A 6 -10.41 -15.65 3.06
CA HIS A 6 -10.52 -14.20 3.15
C HIS A 6 -9.17 -13.57 3.57
N THR A 7 -8.88 -12.36 3.10
CA THR A 7 -7.61 -11.66 3.43
C THR A 7 -7.37 -11.59 4.94
N PHE A 8 -8.40 -11.26 5.73
CA PHE A 8 -8.32 -11.28 7.20
C PHE A 8 -7.93 -12.65 7.78
N THR A 9 -8.41 -13.75 7.19
CA THR A 9 -8.04 -15.11 7.63
C THR A 9 -6.57 -15.40 7.35
N ILE A 10 -6.06 -14.97 6.19
CA ILE A 10 -4.65 -15.14 5.81
C ILE A 10 -3.75 -14.34 6.77
N VAL A 11 -4.08 -13.08 7.00
CA VAL A 11 -3.30 -12.21 7.91
C VAL A 11 -3.32 -12.76 9.33
N PHE A 12 -4.47 -13.18 9.85
CA PHE A 12 -4.55 -13.79 11.18
C PHE A 12 -3.71 -15.06 11.28
N ALA A 13 -3.77 -15.95 10.27
CA ALA A 13 -2.94 -17.16 10.24
C ALA A 13 -1.44 -16.83 10.24
N LEU A 14 -1.01 -15.78 9.54
CA LEU A 14 0.38 -15.32 9.57
C LEU A 14 0.80 -14.79 10.94
N ILE A 15 -0.07 -14.05 11.64
CA ILE A 15 0.21 -13.56 12.99
C ILE A 15 0.36 -14.73 13.97
N VAL A 16 -0.55 -15.70 13.92
CA VAL A 16 -0.47 -16.91 14.76
C VAL A 16 0.79 -17.71 14.45
N LEU A 17 1.13 -17.88 13.17
CA LEU A 17 2.35 -18.56 12.75
C LEU A 17 3.60 -17.85 13.29
N ALA A 18 3.67 -16.51 13.16
CA ALA A 18 4.77 -15.72 13.68
C ALA A 18 4.90 -15.84 15.20
N ALA A 19 3.78 -15.81 15.93
CA ALA A 19 3.76 -16.06 17.37
C ALA A 19 4.28 -17.47 17.71
N VAL A 20 3.87 -18.49 16.96
CA VAL A 20 4.37 -19.87 17.13
C VAL A 20 5.89 -19.96 16.95
N MET A 21 6.42 -19.25 15.97
CA MET A 21 7.86 -19.21 15.74
C MET A 21 8.64 -18.58 16.91
N THR A 22 8.02 -17.73 17.74
CA THR A 22 8.70 -17.11 18.91
C THR A 22 9.05 -18.11 20.02
N TRP A 23 8.43 -19.29 20.07
CA TRP A 23 8.84 -20.35 21.00
C TRP A 23 10.03 -21.17 20.51
N VAL A 24 10.20 -21.26 19.20
CA VAL A 24 11.22 -22.13 18.58
C VAL A 24 12.51 -21.35 18.30
N ILE A 25 12.40 -20.07 17.95
CA ILE A 25 13.52 -19.24 17.55
C ILE A 25 14.08 -18.48 18.77
N PRO A 26 15.37 -18.65 19.12
CA PRO A 26 15.98 -17.92 20.22
C PRO A 26 16.10 -16.43 19.89
N ALA A 27 15.84 -15.58 20.89
CA ALA A 27 16.01 -14.14 20.75
C ALA A 27 17.50 -13.77 20.76
N GLY A 28 17.87 -12.80 19.94
CA GLY A 28 19.22 -12.25 19.89
C GLY A 28 19.20 -10.82 19.41
N GLU A 29 20.15 -10.04 19.90
CA GLU A 29 20.27 -8.61 19.61
C GLU A 29 21.72 -8.24 19.34
N PHE A 30 21.92 -7.19 18.54
CA PHE A 30 23.23 -6.58 18.35
C PHE A 30 23.28 -5.27 19.14
N SER A 31 24.38 -5.03 19.85
CA SER A 31 24.59 -3.77 20.55
C SER A 31 24.72 -2.62 19.54
N ARG A 32 24.08 -1.49 19.85
CA ARG A 32 24.16 -0.27 19.05
C ARG A 32 24.84 0.83 19.85
N HIS A 33 25.59 1.67 19.13
CA HIS A 33 26.18 2.89 19.70
C HIS A 33 25.95 4.04 18.72
N THR A 34 25.75 5.23 19.27
CA THR A 34 25.49 6.43 18.48
C THR A 34 26.81 7.04 18.03
N VAL A 35 27.03 7.09 16.72
CA VAL A 35 28.14 7.81 16.10
C VAL A 35 27.55 8.89 15.21
N ASP A 36 27.89 10.15 15.47
CA ASP A 36 27.44 11.31 14.68
C ASP A 36 25.91 11.38 14.48
N GLY A 37 25.15 11.07 15.53
CA GLY A 37 23.68 11.08 15.50
C GLY A 37 23.04 9.91 14.75
N ARG A 38 23.82 8.88 14.37
CA ARG A 38 23.33 7.64 13.78
C ARG A 38 23.59 6.46 14.70
N GLU A 39 22.58 5.63 14.90
CA GLU A 39 22.72 4.33 15.58
C GLU A 39 23.48 3.37 14.67
N VAL A 40 24.70 3.00 15.06
CA VAL A 40 25.54 2.04 14.33
C VAL A 40 25.67 0.75 15.14
N VAL A 41 25.45 -0.38 14.47
CA VAL A 41 25.64 -1.72 15.05
C VAL A 41 27.12 -1.97 15.30
N VAL A 42 27.46 -2.37 16.53
CA VAL A 42 28.83 -2.76 16.91
C VAL A 42 29.15 -4.12 16.27
N ASN A 43 30.29 -4.21 15.58
CA ASN A 43 30.72 -5.46 14.94
C ASN A 43 30.98 -6.56 15.99
N ASP A 44 30.65 -7.81 15.66
CA ASP A 44 30.74 -8.98 16.56
C ASP A 44 30.01 -8.86 17.92
N SER A 45 29.05 -7.94 18.06
CA SER A 45 28.31 -7.71 19.32
C SER A 45 27.03 -8.54 19.48
N PHE A 46 26.84 -9.56 18.65
CA PHE A 46 25.67 -10.41 18.74
C PHE A 46 25.66 -11.14 20.08
N HIS A 47 24.61 -10.92 20.87
CA HIS A 47 24.38 -11.64 22.11
C HIS A 47 22.95 -12.14 22.16
N ARG A 48 22.76 -13.26 22.87
CA ARG A 48 21.42 -13.78 23.13
C ARG A 48 20.78 -12.96 24.23
N VAL A 49 19.49 -12.69 24.05
CA VAL A 49 18.65 -12.00 25.04
C VAL A 49 17.56 -12.95 25.53
N ASP A 50 16.91 -12.57 26.61
CA ASP A 50 15.82 -13.38 27.18
C ASP A 50 14.70 -13.57 26.17
N ALA A 51 14.32 -14.83 25.95
CA ALA A 51 13.23 -15.16 25.05
C ALA A 51 11.91 -14.65 25.63
N ALA A 52 11.18 -13.84 24.88
CA ALA A 52 9.85 -13.34 25.23
C ALA A 52 8.80 -13.98 24.31
N PRO A 53 8.36 -15.22 24.60
CA PRO A 53 7.37 -15.91 23.78
C PRO A 53 6.02 -15.20 23.78
N GLN A 54 5.41 -15.08 22.60
CA GLN A 54 4.15 -14.35 22.42
C GLN A 54 2.95 -15.28 22.57
N THR A 55 2.10 -15.02 23.57
CA THR A 55 0.84 -15.74 23.81
C THR A 55 -0.35 -14.81 23.51
N TRP A 56 -0.87 -14.13 24.52
CA TRP A 56 -2.06 -13.26 24.39
C TRP A 56 -1.77 -11.96 23.66
N GLN A 57 -0.49 -11.65 23.48
CA GLN A 57 -0.02 -10.52 22.69
C GLN A 57 -0.44 -10.62 21.21
N VAL A 58 -0.83 -11.80 20.72
CA VAL A 58 -1.40 -11.96 19.36
C VAL A 58 -2.66 -11.10 19.18
N PHE A 59 -3.50 -11.01 20.21
CA PHE A 59 -4.71 -10.19 20.15
C PHE A 59 -4.42 -8.69 20.28
N SER A 60 -3.41 -8.32 21.08
CA SER A 60 -2.98 -6.92 21.18
C SER A 60 -2.21 -6.47 19.93
N ALA A 61 -1.52 -7.37 19.23
CA ALA A 61 -0.81 -7.05 17.99
C ALA A 61 -1.74 -6.49 16.91
N LEU A 62 -2.97 -7.00 16.82
CA LEU A 62 -3.99 -6.46 15.92
C LEU A 62 -4.38 -5.02 16.30
N TYR A 63 -4.59 -4.75 17.59
CA TYR A 63 -4.91 -3.42 18.09
C TYR A 63 -3.74 -2.44 17.88
N ASN A 64 -2.53 -2.83 18.26
CA ASN A 64 -1.33 -2.02 18.09
C ASN A 64 -1.08 -1.71 16.62
N GLY A 65 -1.23 -2.69 15.73
CA GLY A 65 -1.11 -2.47 14.29
C GLY A 65 -2.15 -1.48 13.75
N PHE A 66 -3.35 -1.45 14.32
CA PHE A 66 -4.36 -0.44 13.96
C PHE A 66 -3.97 0.95 14.46
N CYS A 67 -3.49 1.07 15.70
CA CYS A 67 -3.01 2.35 16.26
C CYS A 67 -1.81 2.91 15.47
N ASP A 68 -0.82 2.07 15.15
CA ASP A 68 0.38 2.43 14.39
C ASP A 68 0.07 2.87 12.95
N LYS A 69 -1.09 2.47 12.42
CA LYS A 69 -1.55 2.79 11.05
C LYS A 69 -2.79 3.69 11.04
N ALA A 70 -3.10 4.34 12.16
CA ALA A 70 -4.26 5.22 12.28
C ALA A 70 -4.19 6.41 11.30
N ASP A 71 -2.99 6.89 11.00
CA ASP A 71 -2.71 7.92 9.99
C ASP A 71 -3.24 7.54 8.60
N ILE A 72 -2.97 6.30 8.15
CA ILE A 72 -3.45 5.77 6.88
C ILE A 72 -4.98 5.64 6.88
N VAL A 73 -5.57 5.17 7.98
CA VAL A 73 -7.03 5.01 8.11
C VAL A 73 -7.72 6.36 7.99
N ILE A 74 -7.23 7.38 8.71
CA ILE A 74 -7.76 8.75 8.66
C ILE A 74 -7.58 9.34 7.25
N PHE A 75 -6.43 9.10 6.61
CA PHE A 75 -6.18 9.55 5.25
C PHE A 75 -7.18 8.95 4.26
N ILE A 76 -7.38 7.63 4.28
CA ILE A 76 -8.34 6.95 3.38
C ILE A 76 -9.77 7.45 3.63
N LEU A 77 -10.16 7.68 4.90
CA LEU A 77 -11.47 8.23 5.24
C LEU A 77 -11.66 9.64 4.68
N MET A 78 -10.65 10.51 4.84
CA MET A 78 -10.67 11.88 4.34
C MET A 78 -10.74 11.91 2.81
N VAL A 79 -9.93 11.09 2.15
CA VAL A 79 -9.94 10.92 0.70
C VAL A 79 -11.32 10.42 0.26
N GLY A 80 -11.85 9.36 0.88
CA GLY A 80 -13.17 8.83 0.59
C GLY A 80 -14.29 9.87 0.74
N GLY A 81 -14.24 10.68 1.80
CA GLY A 81 -15.20 11.79 2.01
C GLY A 81 -15.09 12.88 0.94
N ALA A 82 -13.87 13.29 0.58
CA ALA A 82 -13.65 14.26 -0.48
C ALA A 82 -14.12 13.73 -1.85
N PHE A 83 -13.82 12.47 -2.16
CA PHE A 83 -14.32 11.81 -3.37
C PHE A 83 -15.85 11.69 -3.37
N TRP A 84 -16.46 11.44 -2.22
CA TRP A 84 -17.92 11.42 -2.11
C TRP A 84 -18.55 12.78 -2.43
N ILE A 85 -17.99 13.88 -1.92
CA ILE A 85 -18.44 15.25 -2.25
C ILE A 85 -18.25 15.55 -3.74
N LEU A 86 -17.09 15.18 -4.31
CA LEU A 86 -16.79 15.33 -5.74
C LEU A 86 -17.77 14.56 -6.63
N ASN A 87 -18.18 13.35 -6.20
CA ASN A 87 -19.13 12.53 -6.93
C ASN A 87 -20.57 13.07 -6.79
N ASN A 88 -20.98 13.45 -5.57
CA ASN A 88 -22.33 13.98 -5.31
C ASN A 88 -22.57 15.35 -5.96
N SER A 89 -21.51 16.14 -6.17
CA SER A 89 -21.59 17.39 -6.94
C SER A 89 -21.59 17.20 -8.45
N HIS A 90 -21.48 15.95 -8.96
CA HIS A 90 -21.30 15.62 -10.37
C HIS A 90 -20.08 16.34 -11.02
N ALA A 91 -19.14 16.82 -10.21
CA ALA A 91 -17.96 17.53 -10.70
C ALA A 91 -17.07 16.60 -11.56
N ILE A 92 -16.98 15.34 -11.16
CA ILE A 92 -16.27 14.30 -11.93
C ILE A 92 -16.93 14.10 -13.30
N ASP A 93 -18.25 13.93 -13.34
CA ASP A 93 -19.00 13.71 -14.58
C ASP A 93 -18.86 14.88 -15.57
N VAL A 94 -18.99 16.12 -15.06
CA VAL A 94 -18.81 17.34 -15.85
C VAL A 94 -17.36 17.45 -16.33
N GLY A 95 -16.39 17.13 -15.47
CA GLY A 95 -14.97 17.11 -15.81
C GLY A 95 -14.65 16.14 -16.94
N VAL A 96 -15.14 14.89 -16.85
CA VAL A 96 -15.00 13.88 -17.89
C VAL A 96 -15.67 14.33 -19.18
N MET A 97 -16.90 14.86 -19.12
CA MET A 97 -17.58 15.39 -20.31
C MET A 97 -16.84 16.58 -20.94
N ALA A 98 -16.24 17.47 -20.15
CA ALA A 98 -15.45 18.59 -20.64
C ALA A 98 -14.16 18.11 -21.31
N PHE A 99 -13.52 17.08 -20.74
CA PHE A 99 -12.36 16.41 -21.31
C PHE A 99 -12.70 15.76 -22.65
N LEU A 100 -13.75 14.93 -22.72
CA LEU A 100 -14.19 14.29 -23.96
C LEU A 100 -14.54 15.31 -25.05
N ARG A 101 -15.25 16.39 -24.69
CA ARG A 101 -15.56 17.48 -25.64
C ARG A 101 -14.29 18.16 -26.17
N ARG A 102 -13.28 18.37 -25.33
CA ARG A 102 -11.98 18.93 -25.73
C ARG A 102 -11.27 17.98 -26.70
N VAL A 103 -11.21 16.69 -26.37
CA VAL A 103 -10.60 15.66 -27.22
C VAL A 103 -11.30 15.55 -28.57
N GLN A 104 -12.64 15.55 -28.60
CA GLN A 104 -13.40 15.54 -29.86
C GLN A 104 -13.19 16.80 -30.71
N ARG A 105 -12.98 17.96 -30.08
CA ARG A 105 -12.64 19.19 -30.81
C ARG A 105 -11.26 19.09 -31.46
N LEU A 106 -10.30 18.49 -30.77
CA LEU A 106 -8.95 18.22 -31.28
C LEU A 106 -8.98 17.17 -32.40
N SER A 107 -9.75 16.09 -32.26
CA SER A 107 -9.90 15.07 -33.30
C SER A 107 -10.64 15.59 -34.55
N ARG A 108 -11.35 16.72 -34.45
CA ARG A 108 -11.97 17.42 -35.59
C ARG A 108 -10.95 18.11 -36.51
N PHE A 109 -9.71 18.34 -36.07
CA PHE A 109 -8.66 18.82 -36.97
C PHE A 109 -8.37 17.74 -38.01
N LYS A 110 -8.46 18.10 -39.30
CA LYS A 110 -8.24 17.19 -40.45
C LYS A 110 -6.92 16.44 -40.34
N LEU A 111 -5.90 16.99 -39.69
CA LEU A 111 -4.60 16.35 -39.48
C LEU A 111 -4.70 15.01 -38.72
N ILE A 112 -5.45 14.96 -37.60
CA ILE A 112 -5.61 13.75 -36.77
C ILE A 112 -6.52 12.73 -37.47
N LYS A 113 -7.55 13.22 -38.17
CA LYS A 113 -8.46 12.37 -38.96
C LYS A 113 -7.77 11.76 -40.19
N LYS A 114 -6.79 12.45 -40.78
CA LYS A 114 -6.04 12.02 -41.97
C LYS A 114 -4.87 11.09 -41.63
N LEU A 115 -4.28 11.24 -40.45
CA LEU A 115 -3.21 10.36 -39.96
C LEU A 115 -3.73 8.98 -39.50
N GLY A 116 -5.03 8.84 -39.23
CA GLY A 116 -5.61 7.60 -38.72
C GLY A 116 -5.11 7.34 -37.30
N VAL A 117 -6.00 7.44 -36.31
CA VAL A 117 -5.62 7.23 -34.90
C VAL A 117 -5.01 5.84 -34.69
N GLU A 118 -5.49 4.84 -35.46
CA GLU A 118 -4.90 3.49 -35.51
C GLU A 118 -3.44 3.49 -35.96
N ASN A 119 -3.09 4.26 -37.00
CA ASN A 119 -1.73 4.28 -37.55
C ASN A 119 -0.74 4.94 -36.57
N ILE A 120 -1.17 6.00 -35.88
CA ILE A 120 -0.38 6.65 -34.83
C ILE A 120 -0.16 5.69 -33.65
N ILE A 121 -1.20 4.99 -33.19
CA ILE A 121 -1.09 4.04 -32.07
C ILE A 121 -0.12 2.90 -32.40
N ILE A 122 -0.22 2.31 -33.61
CA ILE A 122 0.68 1.23 -34.05
C ILE A 122 2.13 1.74 -34.09
N THR A 123 2.37 2.94 -34.62
CA THR A 123 3.72 3.51 -34.73
C THR A 123 4.32 3.84 -33.36
N LEU A 124 3.50 4.26 -32.39
CA LEU A 124 3.94 4.66 -31.05
C LEU A 124 4.18 3.47 -30.11
N VAL A 125 3.56 2.31 -30.39
CA VAL A 125 3.78 1.05 -29.67
C VAL A 125 4.95 0.25 -30.26
N MET A 126 5.26 0.42 -31.55
CA MET A 126 6.41 -0.23 -32.21
C MET A 126 7.73 0.52 -32.09
N LEU A 127 7.75 1.75 -31.55
CA LEU A 127 8.97 2.54 -31.26
C LEU A 127 9.38 2.36 -29.80
#